data_AF-A0A656Z5A4-F1
#
_entry.id   AF-A0A656Z5A4-F1
#
_cell.length_a   1.000
_cell.length_b   1.000
_cell.length_c   1.000
_cell.angle_alpha   90.00
_cell.angle_beta   90.00
_cell.angle_gamma   90.00
#
_symmetry.space_group_name_H-M   'P 1'
#
loop_
_entity.id
_entity.type
_entity.pdbx_description
1 polymer ?
#
loop_
_entity_poly.entity_id
_entity_poly.type
_entity_poly.pdbx_seq_one_letter_code
_entity_poly.pdbx_strand_id
1 'polypeptide(L)'
;MSPVLQLPYHEALERERDMVAEVVDHRDIKWMIWQTHHGIVVPRSHAHYDNFDQAMTSSKARGWPVFLRDTGGGAVVQGPDVINLSMSFISGPTVDDRIGSAYRLLCEPLMAMLRSRGIEGAYRAVSGSMCDGAYNVVVADRNSPAPRNAGKALGVIVRSNMQSSPILPCSWIWI
;
A
#
# COMPACT_ATOMS: atom_id res chain seq x y z
N MET A 1 8.20 -18.25 14.53
CA MET A 1 8.23 -16.77 14.50
C MET A 1 7.11 -16.30 13.59
N SER A 2 6.35 -15.27 13.97
CA SER A 2 5.35 -14.69 13.08
C SER A 2 6.06 -14.08 11.85
N PRO A 3 5.57 -14.29 10.61
CA PRO A 3 6.14 -13.63 9.44
C PRO A 3 5.83 -12.12 9.40
N VAL A 4 4.98 -11.63 10.31
CA VAL A 4 4.55 -10.23 10.40
C VAL A 4 5.45 -9.48 11.39
N LEU A 5 6.20 -8.51 10.87
CA LEU A 5 7.07 -7.63 11.65
C LEU A 5 6.24 -6.56 12.36
N GLN A 6 6.48 -6.35 13.65
CA GLN A 6 5.87 -5.24 14.41
C GLN A 6 6.86 -4.09 14.43
N LEU A 7 6.56 -3.01 13.70
CA LEU A 7 7.50 -1.91 13.49
C LEU A 7 6.84 -0.56 13.79
N PRO A 8 7.51 0.37 14.47
CA PRO A 8 7.19 1.78 14.36
C PRO A 8 7.19 2.21 12.88
N TYR A 9 6.25 3.08 12.50
CA TYR A 9 6.07 3.45 11.09
C TYR A 9 7.35 3.97 10.43
N HIS A 10 8.16 4.78 11.14
CA HIS A 10 9.41 5.33 10.61
C HIS A 10 10.45 4.24 10.29
N GLU A 11 10.54 3.20 11.11
CA GLU A 11 11.46 2.08 10.90
C GLU A 11 11.00 1.23 9.71
N ALA A 12 9.69 1.00 9.56
CA ALA A 12 9.16 0.36 8.36
C ALA A 12 9.50 1.16 7.11
N LEU A 13 9.34 2.49 7.16
CA LEU A 13 9.67 3.38 6.05
C LEU A 13 11.17 3.36 5.69
N GLU A 14 12.07 3.28 6.68
CA GLU A 14 13.50 3.12 6.46
C GLU A 14 13.82 1.78 5.80
N ARG A 15 13.27 0.67 6.30
CA ARG A 15 13.46 -0.66 5.69
C ARG A 15 12.93 -0.72 4.26
N GLU A 16 11.82 -0.04 3.95
CA GLU A 16 11.35 0.08 2.56
C GLU A 16 12.38 0.75 1.66
N ARG A 17 13.09 1.77 2.15
CA ARG A 17 14.15 2.45 1.40
C ARG A 17 15.36 1.55 1.22
N ASP A 18 15.76 0.83 2.27
CA ASP A 18 16.86 -0.13 2.20
C ASP A 18 16.55 -1.24 1.19
N MET A 19 15.35 -1.82 1.22
CA MET A 19 14.90 -2.82 0.25
C MET A 19 14.97 -2.31 -1.20
N VAL A 20 14.66 -1.03 -1.43
CA VAL A 20 14.78 -0.42 -2.78
C VAL A 20 16.24 -0.27 -3.18
N ALA A 21 17.12 0.12 -2.26
CA ALA A 21 18.55 0.27 -2.52
C ALA A 21 19.27 -1.06 -2.73
N GLU A 22 18.80 -2.14 -2.11
CA GLU A 22 19.40 -3.48 -2.21
C GLU A 22 19.04 -4.25 -3.49
N VAL A 23 17.96 -3.88 -4.17
CA VAL A 23 17.53 -4.54 -5.42
C VAL A 23 18.32 -3.95 -6.59
N VAL A 24 19.23 -4.73 -7.17
CA VAL A 24 20.16 -4.29 -8.23
C VAL A 24 20.08 -5.12 -9.50
N ASP A 25 19.54 -6.35 -9.43
CA ASP A 25 19.30 -7.24 -10.57
C ASP A 25 17.78 -7.51 -10.75
N HIS A 26 17.34 -7.80 -11.97
CA HIS A 26 15.95 -8.11 -12.30
C HIS A 26 15.42 -9.40 -11.64
N ARG A 27 16.31 -10.26 -11.13
CA ARG A 27 15.98 -11.44 -10.34
C ARG A 27 15.84 -11.14 -8.85
N ASP A 28 16.30 -9.97 -8.40
CA ASP A 28 16.20 -9.59 -7.00
C ASP A 28 14.76 -9.22 -6.65
N ILE A 29 14.25 -9.88 -5.63
CA ILE A 29 12.96 -9.55 -5.03
C ILE A 29 13.19 -9.47 -3.52
N LYS A 30 12.83 -8.32 -2.96
CA LYS A 30 12.79 -8.10 -1.51
C LYS A 30 11.35 -7.85 -1.12
N TRP A 31 10.92 -8.42 -0.01
CA TRP A 31 9.58 -8.20 0.52
C TRP A 31 9.59 -8.24 2.04
N MET A 32 8.62 -7.57 2.66
CA MET A 32 8.34 -7.68 4.07
C MET A 32 6.85 -7.55 4.34
N ILE A 33 6.37 -8.24 5.37
CA ILE A 33 5.02 -8.07 5.90
C ILE A 33 5.16 -7.43 7.28
N TRP A 34 4.43 -6.34 7.52
CA TRP A 34 4.58 -5.57 8.75
C TRP A 34 3.28 -4.90 9.20
N GLN A 35 3.24 -4.56 10.47
CA GLN A 35 2.16 -3.81 11.11
C GLN A 35 2.75 -2.70 11.96
N THR A 36 1.93 -1.69 12.25
CA THR A 36 2.33 -0.56 13.07
C THR A 36 1.18 -0.08 13.95
N HIS A 37 1.49 0.88 14.82
CA HIS A 37 0.51 1.48 15.72
C HIS A 37 -0.46 2.40 14.95
N HIS A 38 -1.53 2.84 15.61
CA HIS A 38 -2.53 3.71 14.99
C HIS A 38 -1.90 5.00 14.46
N GLY A 39 -2.33 5.42 13.27
CA GLY A 39 -1.86 6.65 12.65
C GLY A 39 -2.48 6.89 11.28
N ILE A 40 -2.33 8.12 10.79
CA ILE A 40 -2.68 8.49 9.42
C ILE A 40 -1.39 8.66 8.64
N VAL A 41 -1.27 7.98 7.51
CA VAL A 41 -0.11 8.09 6.64
C VAL A 41 -0.50 8.82 5.37
N VAL A 42 0.21 9.88 5.04
CA VAL A 42 -0.06 10.74 3.88
C VAL A 42 1.19 10.89 3.01
N PRO A 43 1.05 11.09 1.69
CA PRO A 43 2.20 11.37 0.83
C PRO A 43 2.98 12.59 1.30
N ARG A 44 4.29 12.57 1.10
CA ARG A 44 5.16 13.73 1.34
C ARG A 44 4.67 15.00 0.62
N SER A 45 4.02 14.86 -0.54
CA SER A 45 3.46 16.00 -1.29
C SER A 45 2.35 16.74 -0.52
N HIS A 46 1.65 16.10 0.41
CA HIS A 46 0.63 16.77 1.23
C HIS A 46 1.26 17.79 2.20
N ALA A 47 2.54 17.64 2.54
CA ALA A 47 3.26 18.61 3.36
C ALA A 47 3.37 20.00 2.71
N HIS A 48 3.05 20.12 1.41
CA HIS A 48 3.02 21.40 0.70
C HIS A 48 1.66 22.11 0.77
N TYR A 49 0.64 21.52 1.40
CA TYR A 49 -0.64 22.20 1.57
C TYR A 49 -0.59 23.22 2.70
N ASP A 50 -1.16 24.41 2.46
CA ASP A 50 -1.11 25.55 3.40
C ASP A 50 -1.61 25.20 4.81
N ASN A 51 -2.56 24.28 4.92
CA ASN A 51 -3.17 23.85 6.16
C ASN A 51 -2.59 22.55 6.75
N PHE A 52 -1.48 22.04 6.21
CA PHE A 52 -0.93 20.74 6.60
C PHE A 52 -0.57 20.67 8.09
N ASP A 53 0.18 21.64 8.61
CA ASP A 53 0.60 21.65 10.02
C ASP A 53 -0.59 21.75 10.98
N GLN A 54 -1.61 22.53 10.60
CA GLN A 54 -2.86 22.63 11.35
C GLN A 54 -3.60 21.30 11.35
N ALA A 55 -3.72 20.64 10.19
CA ALA A 55 -4.36 19.34 10.05
C ALA A 55 -3.63 18.25 10.86
N MET A 56 -2.30 18.22 10.80
CA MET A 56 -1.46 17.31 11.58
C MET A 56 -1.65 17.53 13.09
N THR A 57 -1.59 18.77 13.55
CA THR A 57 -1.80 19.11 14.97
C THR A 57 -3.19 18.69 15.45
N SER A 58 -4.22 19.02 14.66
CA SER A 58 -5.61 18.67 14.92
C SER A 58 -5.82 17.15 14.96
N SER A 59 -5.19 16.41 14.05
CA SER A 59 -5.24 14.94 14.01
C SER A 59 -4.56 14.31 15.22
N LYS A 60 -3.35 14.79 15.57
CA LYS A 60 -2.60 14.33 16.74
C LYS A 60 -3.38 14.57 18.04
N ALA A 61 -4.06 15.71 18.18
CA ALA A 61 -4.90 16.01 19.33
C ALA A 61 -6.09 15.03 19.48
N ARG A 62 -6.54 14.40 18.38
CA ARG A 62 -7.55 13.33 18.37
C ARG A 62 -6.96 11.92 18.57
N GLY A 63 -5.67 11.80 18.88
CA GLY A 63 -4.98 10.51 19.02
C GLY A 63 -4.58 9.87 17.70
N TRP A 64 -4.59 10.61 16.59
CA TRP A 64 -4.21 10.10 15.27
C TRP A 64 -2.96 10.84 14.78
N PRO A 65 -1.74 10.40 15.17
CA PRO A 65 -0.51 11.00 14.66
C PRO A 65 -0.45 10.85 13.13
N VAL A 66 0.11 11.87 12.46
CA VAL A 66 0.28 11.88 11.00
C VAL A 66 1.73 11.55 10.66
N PHE A 67 1.93 10.62 9.72
CA PHE A 67 3.23 10.25 9.19
C PHE A 67 3.30 10.52 7.69
N LEU A 68 4.49 10.81 7.19
CA LEU A 68 4.75 11.02 5.77
C LEU A 68 5.29 9.74 5.13
N ARG A 69 4.77 9.39 3.96
CA ARG A 69 5.32 8.34 3.08
C ARG A 69 5.97 8.93 1.84
N ASP A 70 6.92 8.20 1.27
CA ASP A 70 7.60 8.64 0.04
C ASP A 70 6.71 8.49 -1.20
N THR A 71 5.75 7.57 -1.14
CA THR A 71 4.82 7.26 -2.23
C THR A 71 3.65 8.26 -2.31
N GLY A 72 3.20 8.59 -3.52
CA GLY A 72 1.98 9.36 -3.79
C GLY A 72 0.67 8.59 -3.53
N GLY A 73 -0.48 9.26 -3.63
CA GLY A 73 -1.82 8.68 -3.40
C GLY A 73 -2.64 9.44 -2.35
N GLY A 74 -3.62 8.79 -1.73
CA GLY A 74 -4.44 9.37 -0.66
C GLY A 74 -3.85 9.19 0.75
N ALA A 75 -4.54 9.75 1.75
CA ALA A 75 -4.29 9.47 3.16
C ALA A 75 -4.82 8.09 3.53
N VAL A 76 -4.03 7.28 4.24
CA VAL A 76 -4.43 5.93 4.68
C VAL A 76 -4.35 5.78 6.19
N VAL A 77 -5.26 4.99 6.75
CA VAL A 77 -5.28 4.68 8.18
C VAL A 77 -4.43 3.44 8.43
N GLN A 78 -3.56 3.53 9.42
CA GLN A 78 -2.74 2.43 9.93
C GLN A 78 -3.20 2.04 11.33
N GLY A 79 -2.90 0.79 11.72
CA GLY A 79 -3.16 0.29 13.06
C GLY A 79 -2.92 -1.22 13.17
N PRO A 80 -3.13 -1.81 14.36
CA PRO A 80 -2.87 -3.24 14.62
C PRO A 80 -3.71 -4.21 13.77
N ASP A 81 -4.85 -3.75 13.24
CA ASP A 81 -5.71 -4.55 12.36
C ASP A 81 -5.38 -4.39 10.86
N VAL A 82 -4.38 -3.56 10.54
CA VAL A 82 -3.92 -3.31 9.17
C VAL A 82 -2.61 -4.06 8.97
N ILE A 83 -2.58 -4.97 8.00
CA ILE A 83 -1.35 -5.65 7.56
C ILE A 83 -0.85 -4.94 6.32
N ASN A 84 0.41 -4.50 6.36
CA ASN A 84 1.11 -3.95 5.21
C ASN A 84 2.02 -5.02 4.62
N LEU A 85 2.05 -5.10 3.30
CA LEU A 85 3.05 -5.86 2.55
C LEU A 85 3.85 -4.84 1.75
N SER A 86 5.16 -4.78 1.95
CA SER A 86 6.08 -3.96 1.14
C SER A 86 6.88 -4.88 0.23
N MET A 87 7.03 -4.55 -1.05
CA MET A 87 7.83 -5.32 -2.01
C MET A 87 8.61 -4.42 -2.94
N SER A 88 9.88 -4.77 -3.16
CA SER A 88 10.84 -4.11 -4.05
C SER A 88 11.38 -5.12 -5.07
N PHE A 89 11.33 -4.73 -6.35
CA PHE A 89 11.80 -5.51 -7.49
C PHE A 89 12.03 -4.56 -8.68
N ILE A 90 12.82 -5.00 -9.66
CA ILE A 90 13.01 -4.29 -10.92
C ILE A 90 12.02 -4.85 -11.95
N SER A 91 11.20 -3.97 -12.52
CA SER A 91 10.33 -4.33 -13.65
C SER A 91 11.15 -4.49 -14.92
N GLY A 92 10.91 -5.57 -15.67
CA GLY A 92 11.58 -5.80 -16.95
C GLY A 92 11.35 -4.64 -17.94
N PRO A 93 12.32 -4.36 -18.82
CA PRO A 93 12.27 -3.19 -19.71
C PRO A 93 11.09 -3.22 -20.70
N THR A 94 10.59 -4.41 -21.04
CA THR A 94 9.55 -4.68 -22.05
C THR A 94 8.12 -4.75 -21.49
N VAL A 95 7.91 -4.44 -20.20
CA VAL A 95 6.57 -4.44 -19.62
C VAL A 95 5.87 -3.11 -19.94
N ASP A 96 4.84 -3.16 -20.78
CA ASP A 96 4.05 -1.98 -21.19
C ASP A 96 3.20 -1.42 -20.03
N ASP A 97 2.50 -2.30 -19.29
CA ASP A 97 1.72 -1.95 -18.10
C ASP A 97 2.49 -2.32 -16.82
N ARG A 98 3.51 -1.54 -16.49
CA ARG A 98 4.38 -1.80 -15.33
C ARG A 98 3.61 -1.75 -14.01
N ILE A 99 2.73 -0.75 -13.88
CA ILE A 99 1.96 -0.50 -12.65
C ILE A 99 0.91 -1.60 -12.44
N GLY A 100 0.09 -1.89 -13.45
CA GLY A 100 -0.93 -2.91 -13.32
C GLY A 100 -0.35 -4.31 -13.18
N SER A 101 0.82 -4.58 -13.79
CA SER A 101 1.53 -5.84 -13.59
C SER A 101 2.09 -5.97 -12.18
N ALA A 102 2.63 -4.90 -11.60
CA ALA A 102 3.04 -4.87 -10.20
C ALA A 102 1.88 -5.14 -9.24
N TYR A 103 0.72 -4.50 -9.46
CA TYR A 103 -0.46 -4.74 -8.65
C TYR A 103 -0.98 -6.18 -8.75
N ARG A 104 -1.06 -6.73 -9.97
CA ARG A 104 -1.47 -8.13 -10.18
C ARG A 104 -0.52 -9.08 -9.47
N LEU A 105 0.80 -8.88 -9.61
CA LEU A 105 1.81 -9.70 -8.93
C LEU A 105 1.61 -9.72 -7.41
N LEU A 106 1.23 -8.59 -6.83
CA LEU A 106 1.07 -8.44 -5.37
C LEU A 106 -0.26 -8.94 -4.85
N CYS A 107 -1.33 -8.74 -5.62
CA CYS A 107 -2.66 -9.11 -5.17
C CYS A 107 -3.01 -10.56 -5.52
N GLU A 108 -2.38 -11.17 -6.53
CA GLU A 108 -2.71 -12.54 -6.93
C GLU A 108 -2.50 -13.58 -5.82
N PRO A 109 -1.41 -13.54 -5.03
CA PRO A 109 -1.28 -14.43 -3.87
C PRO A 109 -2.41 -14.28 -2.85
N LEU A 110 -2.87 -13.04 -2.62
CA LEU A 110 -3.99 -12.76 -1.74
C LEU A 110 -5.30 -13.32 -2.31
N MET A 111 -5.55 -13.10 -3.60
CA MET A 111 -6.72 -13.63 -4.30
C MET A 111 -6.75 -15.16 -4.29
N ALA A 112 -5.59 -15.81 -4.52
CA ALA A 112 -5.46 -17.26 -4.42
C ALA A 112 -5.72 -17.78 -3.01
N MET A 113 -5.23 -17.07 -1.99
CA MET A 113 -5.46 -17.36 -0.57
C MET A 113 -6.95 -17.27 -0.19
N LEU A 114 -7.66 -16.26 -0.71
CA LEU A 114 -9.10 -16.10 -0.53
C LEU A 114 -9.87 -17.25 -1.22
N ARG A 115 -9.53 -17.56 -2.47
CA ARG A 115 -10.15 -18.64 -3.24
C ARG A 115 -9.99 -20.01 -2.57
N SER A 116 -8.81 -20.31 -2.01
CA SER A 116 -8.58 -21.58 -1.30
C SER A 116 -9.39 -21.72 -0.01
N ARG A 117 -9.93 -20.62 0.52
CA ARG A 117 -10.86 -20.58 1.66
C ARG A 117 -12.33 -20.48 1.24
N GLY A 118 -12.62 -20.58 -0.06
CA GLY A 118 -13.97 -20.39 -0.60
C GLY A 118 -14.50 -18.97 -0.46
N ILE A 119 -13.62 -17.97 -0.32
CA ILE A 119 -13.98 -16.55 -0.27
C ILE A 119 -13.81 -15.97 -1.67
N GLU A 120 -14.87 -15.38 -2.19
CA GLU A 120 -14.84 -14.67 -3.47
C GLU A 120 -14.31 -13.25 -3.26
N GLY A 121 -13.10 -13.00 -3.77
CA GLY A 121 -12.49 -11.67 -3.86
C GLY A 121 -12.61 -11.09 -5.26
N ALA A 122 -12.61 -9.77 -5.37
CA ALA A 122 -12.60 -9.05 -6.64
C ALA A 122 -11.69 -7.81 -6.56
N TYR A 123 -11.14 -7.41 -7.71
CA TYR A 123 -10.53 -6.08 -7.89
C TYR A 123 -11.63 -5.05 -8.13
N ARG A 124 -11.68 -3.98 -7.34
CA ARG A 124 -12.66 -2.92 -7.57
C ARG A 124 -12.25 -1.58 -6.98
N ALA A 125 -12.47 -0.51 -7.74
CA ALA A 125 -12.61 0.83 -7.19
C ALA A 125 -13.79 0.88 -6.19
N VAL A 126 -13.60 1.50 -5.04
CA VAL A 126 -14.64 1.62 -4.00
C VAL A 126 -14.93 3.11 -3.83
N SER A 127 -15.99 3.57 -4.47
CA SER A 127 -16.35 4.98 -4.42
C SER A 127 -16.55 5.44 -2.97
N GLY A 128 -15.86 6.52 -2.59
CA GLY A 128 -15.92 7.08 -1.25
C GLY A 128 -14.95 6.46 -0.25
N SER A 129 -14.15 5.45 -0.61
CA SER A 129 -13.01 5.06 0.23
C SER A 129 -11.84 6.03 0.07
N MET A 130 -11.07 6.19 1.15
CA MET A 130 -9.85 7.01 1.16
C MET A 130 -8.82 6.56 0.11
N CYS A 131 -8.88 5.27 -0.24
CA CYS A 131 -8.27 4.72 -1.43
C CYS A 131 -9.34 4.30 -2.46
N ASP A 132 -9.54 5.06 -3.51
CA ASP A 132 -10.38 4.64 -4.65
C ASP A 132 -9.53 4.10 -5.82
N GLY A 133 -8.73 3.07 -5.56
CA GLY A 133 -7.84 2.44 -6.54
C GLY A 133 -8.50 1.27 -7.30
N ALA A 134 -8.15 1.08 -8.57
CA ALA A 134 -8.66 -0.02 -9.39
C ALA A 134 -8.28 -1.43 -8.89
N TYR A 135 -7.28 -1.52 -8.00
CA TYR A 135 -6.71 -2.78 -7.51
C TYR A 135 -7.04 -3.10 -6.05
N ASN A 136 -8.01 -2.42 -5.44
CA ASN A 136 -8.47 -2.81 -4.10
C ASN A 136 -9.02 -4.24 -4.18
N VAL A 137 -8.54 -5.12 -3.30
CA VAL A 137 -9.12 -6.45 -3.13
C VAL A 137 -10.29 -6.36 -2.17
N VAL A 138 -11.49 -6.51 -2.70
CA VAL A 138 -12.74 -6.50 -1.93
C VAL A 138 -13.28 -7.92 -1.81
N VAL A 139 -13.78 -8.27 -0.63
CA VAL A 139 -14.48 -9.53 -0.37
C VAL A 139 -15.95 -9.24 -0.12
N ALA A 140 -16.83 -10.10 -0.63
CA ALA A 140 -18.25 -9.98 -0.33
C ALA A 140 -18.50 -10.32 1.15
N ASP A 141 -19.20 -9.43 1.87
CA ASP A 141 -19.73 -9.76 3.20
C ASP A 141 -20.87 -10.77 3.02
N ARG A 142 -20.73 -11.97 3.60
CA ARG A 142 -21.75 -13.03 3.53
C ARG A 142 -23.00 -12.71 4.34
N ASN A 143 -22.95 -11.73 5.26
CA ASN A 143 -24.02 -11.41 6.21
C ASN A 143 -24.64 -10.01 6.03
N SER A 144 -24.14 -9.17 5.11
CA SER A 144 -24.71 -7.83 4.91
C SER A 144 -25.82 -7.82 3.86
N PRO A 145 -27.00 -7.26 4.18
CA PRO A 145 -28.03 -6.93 3.18
C PRO A 145 -27.68 -5.65 2.38
N ALA A 146 -26.60 -4.95 2.73
CA ALA A 146 -26.11 -3.77 2.01
C ALA A 146 -25.55 -4.14 0.62
N PRO A 147 -25.62 -3.22 -0.37
CA PRO A 147 -24.96 -3.45 -1.66
C PRO A 147 -23.47 -3.76 -1.44
N ARG A 148 -22.93 -4.59 -2.35
CA ARG A 148 -21.60 -5.24 -2.45
C ARG A 148 -20.34 -4.33 -2.31
N ASN A 149 -20.44 -3.21 -1.60
CA ASN A 149 -19.46 -2.14 -1.47
C ASN A 149 -18.96 -1.95 -0.01
N ALA A 150 -19.48 -2.71 0.96
CA ALA A 150 -18.97 -2.72 2.34
C ALA A 150 -17.92 -3.84 2.51
N GLY A 151 -16.81 -3.76 1.78
CA GLY A 151 -15.68 -4.68 1.94
C GLY A 151 -14.64 -4.10 2.90
N LYS A 152 -14.03 -4.95 3.75
CA LYS A 152 -12.76 -4.61 4.40
C LYS A 152 -11.67 -4.64 3.33
N ALA A 153 -11.00 -3.52 3.10
CA ALA A 153 -9.88 -3.45 2.15
C ALA A 153 -8.59 -3.92 2.83
N LEU A 154 -7.82 -4.78 2.16
CA LEU A 154 -6.42 -5.00 2.51
C LEU A 154 -5.56 -4.02 1.71
N GLY A 155 -4.83 -3.13 2.40
CA GLY A 155 -3.84 -2.25 1.77
C GLY A 155 -2.52 -2.99 1.56
N VAL A 156 -2.02 -3.05 0.32
CA VAL A 156 -0.74 -3.70 -0.04
C VAL A 156 0.28 -2.71 -0.62
N ILE A 157 1.32 -2.34 0.16
CA ILE A 157 2.47 -1.45 -0.17
C ILE A 157 3.36 -1.93 -1.31
N VAL A 158 3.21 -1.31 -2.48
CA VAL A 158 4.04 -1.61 -3.65
C VAL A 158 5.06 -0.50 -3.87
N ARG A 159 6.36 -0.83 -3.86
CA ARG A 159 7.40 0.07 -4.37
C ARG A 159 8.22 -0.64 -5.44
N SER A 160 7.95 -0.36 -6.71
CA SER A 160 8.85 -0.77 -7.79
C SER A 160 9.96 0.27 -7.95
N ASN A 161 11.23 -0.15 -7.90
CA ASN A 161 12.35 0.72 -8.31
C ASN A 161 12.39 0.74 -9.85
N MET A 162 12.13 1.90 -10.46
CA MET A 162 12.13 2.05 -11.93
C MET A 162 13.44 2.68 -12.44
N GLN A 163 14.58 2.40 -11.81
CA GLN A 163 15.88 2.84 -12.30
C GLN A 163 16.37 1.96 -13.45
N SER A 164 15.90 2.26 -14.67
CA SER A 164 16.60 2.02 -15.94
C SER A 164 15.86 2.63 -17.14
N SER A 165 15.64 3.95 -17.15
CA SER A 165 15.57 4.76 -18.38
C SER A 165 15.51 6.26 -18.08
N PRO A 166 16.21 7.12 -18.85
CA PRO A 166 16.20 8.58 -18.67
C PRO A 166 14.90 9.25 -19.14
N ILE A 167 13.82 8.48 -19.33
CA ILE A 167 12.55 8.95 -19.86
C ILE A 167 11.46 8.33 -18.98
N LEU A 168 10.79 9.21 -18.21
CA LEU A 168 9.56 9.04 -17.40
C LEU A 168 9.75 9.13 -15.87
N PRO A 169 8.93 9.97 -15.19
CA PRO A 169 9.04 10.21 -13.75
C PRO A 169 8.60 9.00 -12.93
N CYS A 170 9.13 8.91 -11.71
CA CYS A 170 8.80 7.90 -10.70
C CYS A 170 7.28 7.64 -10.62
N SER A 171 6.86 6.43 -10.96
CA SER A 171 5.48 5.98 -10.80
C SER A 171 5.26 5.57 -9.34
N TRP A 172 4.57 6.41 -8.58
CA TRP A 172 4.24 6.14 -7.19
C TRP A 172 2.91 5.38 -7.09
N ILE A 173 2.89 4.27 -6.35
CA ILE A 173 1.78 3.31 -6.34
C ILE A 173 1.26 3.15 -4.92
N TRP A 174 0.09 3.70 -4.58
CA TRP A 174 -0.68 3.31 -3.37
C TRP A 174 -2.17 3.22 -3.63
N ILE A 175 -2.73 2.17 -3.01
CA ILE A 175 -4.12 2.07 -2.62
C ILE A 175 -4.28 2.95 -1.36
#